data_AF-A0A1X7UFP7-F1
#
_entry.id   AF-A0A1X7UFP7-F1
#
_cell.length_a   1.000
_cell.length_b   1.000
_cell.length_c   1.000
_cell.angle_alpha   90.00
_cell.angle_beta   90.00
_cell.angle_gamma   90.00
#
_symmetry.space_group_name_H-M   'P 1'
#
loop_
_entity.id
_entity.type
_entity.pdbx_description
1 polymer ?
#
loop_
_entity_poly.entity_id
_entity_poly.type
_entity_poly.pdbx_seq_one_letter_code
_entity_poly.pdbx_strand_id
1 'polypeptide(L)'
;MAGNSETSSSSSNSCPCNNGSTVNVQSFVGDHYFCESGNKASTASNTLYTSDPLWDGQGCDSLESPCCNVTGIPWFHRDYGSNTTTDYIELRMCSDFDDEDTPVGYYEIYVK
;
A
#
# COMPACT_ATOMS: atom_id res chain seq x y z
N MET A 1 0.43 -0.49 -2.16
CA MET A 1 0.98 -1.86 -2.30
C MET A 1 0.55 -2.66 -1.09
N ALA A 2 0.34 -3.97 -1.22
CA ALA A 2 -0.05 -4.81 -0.09
C ALA A 2 1.15 -5.64 0.40
N GLY A 3 1.30 -5.78 1.72
CA GLY A 3 2.22 -6.74 2.33
C GLY A 3 1.55 -8.11 2.52
N ASN A 4 2.34 -9.15 2.79
CA ASN A 4 1.79 -10.48 3.09
C ASN A 4 1.23 -10.60 4.52
N SER A 5 1.85 -9.91 5.48
CA SER A 5 1.60 -10.05 6.92
C SER A 5 2.22 -8.89 7.72
N GLU A 6 1.52 -8.42 8.75
CA GLU A 6 2.02 -7.40 9.69
C GLU A 6 3.03 -7.96 10.71
N THR A 7 3.14 -9.28 10.82
CA THR A 7 3.98 -9.97 11.80
C THR A 7 5.16 -10.71 11.19
N SER A 8 5.25 -10.79 9.86
CA SER A 8 6.38 -11.39 9.15
C SER A 8 7.27 -10.31 8.51
N SER A 9 8.56 -10.34 8.85
CA SER A 9 9.60 -9.58 8.14
C SER A 9 10.20 -10.32 6.96
N SER A 10 9.56 -11.41 6.48
CA SER A 10 10.06 -12.21 5.36
C SER A 10 10.37 -11.30 4.17
N SER A 11 11.65 -11.25 3.82
CA SER A 11 12.31 -10.14 3.11
C SER A 11 11.88 -9.89 1.67
N SER A 12 10.99 -10.71 1.09
CA SER A 12 10.50 -10.51 -0.28
C SER A 12 9.09 -9.94 -0.34
N ASN A 13 8.24 -10.24 0.64
CA ASN A 13 6.78 -10.00 0.55
C ASN A 13 6.25 -9.09 1.68
N SER A 14 7.12 -8.63 2.59
CA SER A 14 6.75 -7.66 3.62
C SER A 14 6.68 -6.24 3.05
N CYS A 15 5.94 -5.36 3.71
CA CYS A 15 5.96 -3.96 3.35
C CYS A 15 7.37 -3.34 3.51
N PRO A 16 7.80 -2.43 2.61
CA PRO A 16 9.10 -1.76 2.72
C PRO A 16 9.27 -0.97 4.03
N CYS A 17 8.16 -0.45 4.55
CA CYS A 17 8.12 0.28 5.82
C CYS A 17 8.15 -0.62 7.07
N ASN A 18 8.10 -1.96 6.92
CA ASN A 18 8.11 -2.85 8.08
C ASN A 18 9.42 -2.74 8.86
N ASN A 19 9.33 -2.79 10.19
CA ASN A 19 10.51 -2.79 11.03
C ASN A 19 11.40 -4.01 10.72
N GLY A 20 12.63 -3.76 10.27
CA GLY A 20 13.57 -4.80 9.86
C GLY A 20 13.37 -5.35 8.44
N SER A 21 12.48 -4.75 7.64
CA SER A 21 12.32 -5.09 6.22
C SER A 21 13.57 -4.77 5.42
N THR A 22 13.88 -5.62 4.43
CA THR A 22 14.91 -5.35 3.41
C THR A 22 14.31 -5.17 2.02
N VAL A 23 12.97 -5.12 1.92
CA VAL A 23 12.26 -4.89 0.65
C VAL A 23 12.49 -3.44 0.25
N ASN A 24 12.89 -3.23 -1.01
CA ASN A 24 13.02 -1.91 -1.58
C ASN A 24 11.80 -1.58 -2.45
N VAL A 25 11.38 -0.33 -2.41
CA VAL A 25 10.36 0.21 -3.31
C VAL A 25 10.92 0.19 -4.74
N GLN A 26 10.10 -0.24 -5.70
CA GLN A 26 10.49 -0.22 -7.10
C GLN A 26 10.75 1.23 -7.55
N SER A 27 11.84 1.44 -8.27
CA SER A 27 12.33 2.79 -8.61
C SER A 27 11.32 3.65 -9.38
N PHE A 28 10.41 3.04 -10.14
CA PHE A 28 9.37 3.76 -10.88
C PHE A 28 8.22 4.28 -9.99
N VAL A 29 8.04 3.73 -8.79
CA VAL A 29 7.01 4.16 -7.82
C VAL A 29 7.50 5.41 -7.06
N GLY A 30 8.80 5.46 -6.76
CA GLY A 30 9.41 6.56 -6.00
C GLY A 30 8.87 6.65 -4.56
N ASP A 31 8.80 7.86 -4.03
CA ASP A 31 8.45 8.12 -2.62
C ASP A 31 6.94 8.31 -2.40
N HIS A 32 6.10 7.96 -3.38
CA HIS A 32 4.66 8.22 -3.35
C HIS A 32 3.89 6.91 -3.30
N TYR A 33 4.03 6.20 -2.18
CA TYR A 33 3.38 4.92 -1.95
C TYR A 33 2.98 4.77 -0.50
N PHE A 34 1.96 3.94 -0.27
CA PHE A 34 1.62 3.39 1.03
C PHE A 34 1.66 1.86 0.95
N CYS A 35 1.97 1.22 2.07
CA CYS A 35 2.00 -0.22 2.18
C CYS A 35 1.34 -0.69 3.47
N GLU A 36 0.56 -1.76 3.39
CA GLU A 36 -0.07 -2.44 4.52
C GLU A 36 -0.48 -3.85 4.10
N SER A 37 -0.54 -4.83 5.01
CA SER A 37 -0.91 -6.22 4.66
C SER A 37 -2.40 -6.54 4.86
N GLY A 38 -3.08 -5.85 5.78
CA GLY A 38 -4.41 -6.22 6.26
C GLY A 38 -4.48 -7.63 6.91
N ASN A 39 -3.34 -8.32 7.01
CA ASN A 39 -3.23 -9.68 7.51
C ASN A 39 -2.43 -9.69 8.82
N LYS A 40 -3.17 -9.86 9.91
CA LYS A 40 -2.62 -9.91 11.27
C LYS A 40 -1.90 -11.21 11.62
N ALA A 41 -2.07 -12.25 10.81
CA ALA A 41 -1.44 -13.55 11.02
C ALA A 41 -0.04 -13.59 10.40
N SER A 42 0.81 -14.51 10.86
CA SER A 42 2.18 -14.70 10.33
C SER A 42 2.24 -15.36 8.95
N THR A 43 1.11 -15.88 8.47
CA THR A 43 0.98 -16.52 7.16
C THR A 43 -0.26 -16.01 6.45
N ALA A 44 -0.15 -15.78 5.14
CA ALA A 44 -1.30 -15.54 4.29
C ALA A 44 -2.08 -16.83 3.98
N SER A 45 -3.35 -16.68 3.62
CA SER A 45 -4.22 -17.71 3.08
C SER A 45 -5.01 -17.11 1.91
N ASN A 46 -5.49 -17.94 1.01
CA ASN A 46 -6.21 -17.50 -0.19
C ASN A 46 -7.64 -17.09 0.17
N THR A 47 -7.76 -15.96 0.88
CA THR A 47 -8.99 -15.34 1.34
C THR A 47 -8.88 -13.83 1.23
N LEU A 48 -10.01 -13.17 1.02
CA LEU A 48 -10.07 -11.71 1.10
C LEU A 48 -10.06 -11.26 2.57
N TYR A 49 -9.06 -10.47 2.94
CA TYR A 49 -8.94 -9.87 4.27
C TYR A 49 -9.70 -8.54 4.30
N THR A 50 -10.91 -8.54 4.88
CA THR A 50 -11.78 -7.34 4.93
C THR A 50 -11.88 -6.71 6.31
N SER A 51 -11.31 -7.33 7.34
CA SER A 51 -11.38 -6.81 8.72
C SER A 51 -10.44 -5.63 8.96
N ASP A 52 -9.47 -5.44 8.08
CA ASP A 52 -8.39 -4.47 8.23
C ASP A 52 -8.16 -3.78 6.87
N PRO A 53 -8.90 -2.68 6.60
CA PRO A 53 -8.85 -2.00 5.31
C PRO A 53 -7.47 -1.41 5.03
N LEU A 54 -6.94 -1.68 3.83
CA LEU A 54 -5.61 -1.21 3.47
C LEU A 54 -5.54 0.32 3.33
N TRP A 55 -4.44 0.89 3.81
CA TRP A 55 -3.98 2.28 3.65
C TRP A 55 -4.85 3.34 4.32
N ASP A 56 -5.66 2.93 5.31
CA ASP A 56 -6.51 3.83 6.08
C ASP A 56 -5.80 4.45 7.30
N GLY A 57 -4.54 4.08 7.52
CA GLY A 57 -3.73 4.58 8.63
C GLY A 57 -4.13 4.02 10.00
N GLN A 58 -4.94 2.98 10.02
CA GLN A 58 -5.34 2.23 11.20
C GLN A 58 -4.89 0.78 11.00
N GLY A 59 -5.11 -0.09 11.99
CA GLY A 59 -4.85 -1.50 11.78
C GLY A 59 -3.39 -1.96 11.84
N CYS A 60 -2.40 -1.10 11.52
CA CYS A 60 -0.99 -1.50 11.51
C CYS A 60 -0.41 -1.76 12.91
N ASP A 61 -0.39 -3.03 13.32
CA ASP A 61 0.28 -3.46 14.53
C ASP A 61 1.70 -4.00 14.23
N SER A 62 2.40 -4.43 15.28
CA SER A 62 3.65 -5.21 15.17
C SER A 62 4.72 -4.55 14.25
N LEU A 63 5.11 -5.22 13.17
CA LEU A 63 6.17 -4.77 12.27
C LEU A 63 5.68 -3.70 11.30
N GLU A 64 4.37 -3.62 11.03
CA GLU A 64 3.76 -2.63 10.14
C GLU A 64 3.52 -1.28 10.82
N SER A 65 3.73 -1.15 12.14
CA SER A 65 3.54 0.12 12.85
C SER A 65 4.15 1.38 12.18
N PRO A 66 5.32 1.34 11.51
CA PRO A 66 5.84 2.52 10.79
C PRO A 66 5.04 2.89 9.54
N CYS A 67 4.33 1.92 8.94
CA CYS A 67 3.54 2.10 7.73
C CYS A 67 2.28 2.95 7.95
N CYS A 68 1.72 2.93 9.16
CA CYS A 68 0.56 3.75 9.54
C CYS A 68 0.93 5.16 10.05
N ASN A 69 2.21 5.52 10.15
CA ASN A 69 2.65 6.84 10.62
C ASN A 69 3.27 7.68 9.49
N VAL A 70 2.70 7.55 8.29
CA VAL A 70 3.15 8.25 7.09
C VAL A 70 2.28 9.47 6.81
N THR A 71 2.81 10.49 6.15
CA THR A 71 2.02 11.65 5.74
C THR A 71 1.11 11.29 4.56
N GLY A 72 -0.18 11.63 4.63
CA GLY A 72 -1.11 11.53 3.49
C GLY A 72 -2.13 10.40 3.57
N ILE A 73 -2.07 9.50 4.56
CA ILE A 73 -3.20 8.65 4.98
C ILE A 73 -4.35 9.50 5.56
N PRO A 74 -5.63 9.07 5.51
CA PRO A 74 -6.13 7.70 5.30
C PRO A 74 -6.49 7.34 3.85
N TRP A 75 -6.16 8.18 2.87
CA TRP A 75 -6.44 7.90 1.46
C TRP A 75 -5.22 8.19 0.63
N PHE A 76 -4.91 7.35 -0.35
CA PHE A 76 -3.91 7.71 -1.33
C PHE A 76 -4.36 8.97 -2.09
N HIS A 77 -3.85 10.12 -1.66
CA HIS A 77 -4.17 11.42 -2.21
C HIS A 77 -2.91 12.06 -2.75
N ARG A 78 -2.97 12.44 -4.03
CA ARG A 78 -1.91 13.19 -4.68
C ARG A 78 -2.45 14.50 -5.22
N ASP A 79 -2.05 15.59 -4.57
CA ASP A 79 -2.18 16.92 -5.14
C ASP A 79 -0.93 17.25 -5.97
N TYR A 80 -1.13 17.58 -7.25
CA TYR A 80 -0.06 18.02 -8.15
C TYR A 80 0.14 19.56 -8.10
N GLY A 81 -0.64 20.28 -7.27
CA GLY A 81 -0.48 21.70 -6.99
C GLY A 81 -0.97 22.62 -8.11
N SER A 82 -0.37 23.80 -8.22
CA SER A 82 -0.74 24.85 -9.18
C SER A 82 0.18 24.88 -10.40
N ASN A 83 -0.27 24.26 -11.49
CA ASN A 83 -0.23 24.71 -12.88
C ASN A 83 -0.36 23.47 -13.76
N THR A 84 -1.46 23.42 -14.52
CA THR A 84 -1.64 22.61 -15.74
C THR A 84 -0.50 21.64 -16.04
N THR A 85 -0.71 20.34 -15.78
CA THR A 85 0.18 19.31 -16.33
C THR A 85 -0.22 19.02 -17.77
N THR A 86 0.78 18.86 -18.65
CA THR A 86 0.57 18.29 -19.99
C THR A 86 0.78 16.79 -20.02
N ASP A 87 1.19 16.21 -18.90
CA ASP A 87 1.48 14.79 -18.79
C ASP A 87 0.19 13.99 -18.65
N TYR A 88 0.20 12.75 -19.17
CA TYR A 88 -0.87 11.81 -18.93
C TYR A 88 -0.87 11.38 -17.47
N ILE A 89 -2.03 11.45 -16.82
CA ILE A 89 -2.24 10.85 -15.50
C ILE A 89 -2.66 9.40 -15.71
N GLU A 90 -1.92 8.48 -15.10
CA GLU A 90 -2.18 7.05 -15.16
C GLU A 90 -2.31 6.49 -13.74
N LEU A 91 -3.35 5.70 -13.51
CA LEU A 91 -3.49 4.86 -12.32
C LEU A 91 -3.13 3.43 -12.71
N ARG A 92 -2.08 2.88 -12.09
CA ARG A 92 -1.70 1.47 -12.25
C ARG A 92 -2.04 0.70 -10.98
N MET A 93 -2.75 -0.41 -11.15
CA MET A 93 -2.92 -1.43 -10.12
C MET A 93 -2.02 -2.61 -10.50
N CYS A 94 -1.08 -2.94 -9.62
CA CYS A 94 -0.12 -4.03 -9.85
C CYS A 94 -0.43 -5.18 -8.89
N SER A 95 -0.45 -6.40 -9.41
CA SER A 95 -0.43 -7.66 -8.66
C SER A 95 0.74 -8.52 -9.17
N ASP A 96 1.30 -9.36 -8.31
CA ASP A 96 2.43 -10.23 -8.69
C ASP A 96 1.95 -11.62 -9.14
N PHE A 97 0.82 -12.10 -8.60
CA PHE A 97 0.26 -13.42 -8.89
C PHE A 97 -1.26 -13.39 -9.15
N ASP A 98 -1.79 -14.54 -9.59
CA ASP A 98 -3.19 -14.76 -9.97
C ASP A 98 -4.15 -14.94 -8.78
N ASP A 99 -3.62 -15.05 -7.56
CA ASP A 99 -4.37 -15.22 -6.31
C ASP A 99 -4.26 -14.03 -5.35
N GLU A 100 -3.71 -12.89 -5.80
CA GLU A 100 -3.65 -11.65 -5.04
C GLU A 100 -4.82 -10.73 -5.34
N ASP A 101 -5.78 -10.66 -4.42
CA ASP A 101 -6.93 -9.77 -4.51
C ASP A 101 -6.65 -8.40 -3.87
N THR A 102 -6.69 -7.32 -4.64
CA THR A 102 -6.68 -5.93 -4.13
C THR A 102 -7.90 -5.18 -4.67
N PRO A 103 -9.10 -5.38 -4.09
CA PRO A 103 -10.30 -4.73 -4.59
C PRO A 103 -10.22 -3.20 -4.39
N VAL A 104 -10.54 -2.45 -5.45
CA VAL A 104 -10.67 -0.99 -5.40
C VAL A 104 -12.15 -0.62 -5.43
N GLY A 105 -12.63 -0.02 -4.35
CA GLY A 105 -14.03 0.39 -4.22
C GLY A 105 -14.38 1.61 -5.08
N TYR A 106 -13.54 2.64 -5.06
CA TYR A 106 -13.66 3.81 -5.92
C TYR A 106 -12.32 4.52 -6.05
N TYR A 107 -12.17 5.29 -7.12
CA TYR A 107 -11.07 6.23 -7.33
C TYR A 107 -11.65 7.50 -7.95
N GLU A 108 -11.03 8.63 -7.66
CA GLU A 108 -11.49 9.93 -8.15
C GLU A 108 -10.31 10.69 -8.75
N ILE A 109 -10.54 11.26 -9.94
CA ILE A 109 -9.57 12.11 -10.63
C ILE A 109 -10.23 13.47 -10.81
N TYR A 110 -9.69 14.48 -10.14
CA TYR A 110 -10.19 15.84 -10.18
C TYR A 110 -9.36 16.66 -11.17
N VAL A 111 -10.02 17.18 -12.21
CA VAL A 111 -9.43 18.11 -13.19
C VAL A 111 -10.15 19.46 -13.05
N LYS A 112 -9.37 20.54 -12.89
CA LYS A 112 -9.89 21.91 -12.75
C LYS A 112 -10.00 22.62 -14.09
#